data_AF-A0A7R9U2I1-F1
#
_entry.id   AF-A0A7R9U2I1-F1
#
_cell.length_a   1.000
_cell.length_b   1.000
_cell.length_c   1.000
_cell.angle_alpha   90.00
_cell.angle_beta   90.00
_cell.angle_gamma   90.00
#
_symmetry.space_group_name_H-M   'P 1'
#
loop_
_entity.id
_entity.type
_entity.pdbx_description
1 polymer ?
#
loop_
_entity_poly.entity_id
_entity_poly.type
_entity_poly.pdbx_seq_one_letter_code
_entity_poly.pdbx_strand_id
1 'polypeptide(L)'
;AYRRPLRSMALPELPLSVEDYAVVYEPREDTYLFVDALEEDQALLRQKRPTIALEIGSGSGCVLAQLRNTLGPQAGACLFLATDVNPDATLATTKTSVVSNAAW
;
A
#
# COMPACT_ATOMS: atom_id res chain seq x y z
N ALA A 1 3.76 12.11 19.83
CA ALA A 1 2.61 11.45 19.18
C ALA A 1 2.45 12.07 17.79
N TYR A 2 2.57 11.28 16.73
CA TYR A 2 2.31 11.74 15.38
C TYR A 2 0.85 12.22 15.29
N ARG A 3 0.63 13.49 14.94
CA ARG A 3 -0.71 14.03 14.68
C ARG A 3 -0.87 14.11 13.17
N ARG A 4 -1.73 13.27 12.62
CA ARG A 4 -2.01 13.18 11.19
C ARG A 4 -2.45 14.56 10.66
N PRO A 5 -1.82 15.11 9.60
CA PRO A 5 -2.20 16.40 9.04
C PRO A 5 -3.60 16.32 8.40
N LEU A 6 -4.37 17.42 8.46
CA LEU A 6 -5.77 17.55 8.01
C LEU A 6 -6.01 17.27 6.51
N ARG A 7 -4.97 16.92 5.73
CA ARG A 7 -5.03 16.66 4.29
C ARG A 7 -4.99 15.18 3.89
N SER A 8 -4.75 14.25 4.81
CA SER A 8 -4.51 12.85 4.42
C SER A 8 -5.80 12.17 3.93
N MET A 9 -5.75 11.56 2.75
CA MET A 9 -6.83 10.69 2.27
C MET A 9 -6.96 9.47 3.21
N ALA A 10 -8.12 8.82 3.24
CA ALA A 10 -8.25 7.55 3.96
C ALA A 10 -7.32 6.50 3.33
N LEU A 11 -6.76 5.60 4.15
CA LEU A 11 -6.06 4.43 3.63
C LEU A 11 -6.97 3.66 2.66
N PRO A 12 -6.41 2.93 1.69
CA PRO A 12 -7.22 2.04 0.86
C PRO A 12 -8.01 1.08 1.75
N GLU A 13 -9.24 0.78 1.36
CA GLU A 13 -10.03 -0.24 2.05
C GLU A 13 -9.31 -1.59 1.94
N LEU A 14 -9.09 -2.22 3.09
CA LEU A 14 -8.44 -3.53 3.15
C LEU A 14 -9.51 -4.62 3.32
N PRO A 15 -9.53 -5.65 2.47
CA PRO A 15 -10.46 -6.78 2.58
C PRO A 15 -9.98 -7.78 3.64
N LEU A 16 -9.65 -7.27 4.84
CA LEU A 16 -9.12 -8.04 5.96
C LEU A 16 -10.07 -7.92 7.15
N SER A 17 -10.34 -9.06 7.77
CA SER A 17 -11.10 -9.19 9.00
C SER A 17 -10.22 -8.90 10.22
N VAL A 18 -10.84 -8.75 11.40
CA VAL A 18 -10.11 -8.58 12.66
C VAL A 18 -9.23 -9.79 12.94
N GLU A 19 -9.68 -10.98 12.54
CA GLU A 19 -8.98 -12.24 12.69
C GLU A 19 -7.74 -12.34 11.80
N ASP A 20 -7.76 -11.75 10.59
CA ASP A 20 -6.56 -11.71 9.73
C ASP A 20 -5.41 -10.96 10.43
N TYR A 21 -5.70 -9.94 11.23
CA TYR A 21 -4.69 -9.18 11.98
C TYR A 21 -4.08 -9.92 13.17
N ALA A 22 -4.58 -11.12 13.51
CA ALA A 22 -3.90 -11.98 14.48
C ALA A 22 -2.55 -12.51 13.94
N VAL A 23 -2.42 -12.61 12.62
CA VAL A 23 -1.21 -13.13 11.94
C VAL A 23 -0.62 -12.15 10.95
N VAL A 24 -1.35 -11.13 10.50
CA VAL A 24 -0.87 -10.09 9.59
C VAL A 24 -0.74 -8.76 10.31
N TYR A 25 0.27 -7.96 9.95
CA TYR A 25 0.45 -6.63 10.52
C TYR A 25 -0.72 -5.70 10.15
N GLU A 26 -1.44 -5.25 11.17
CA GLU A 26 -2.45 -4.19 11.07
C GLU A 26 -1.77 -2.84 10.82
N PRO A 27 -2.20 -2.04 9.81
CA PRO A 27 -1.67 -0.69 9.60
C PRO A 27 -1.71 0.16 10.87
N ARG A 28 -0.55 0.69 11.28
CA ARG A 28 -0.41 1.58 12.44
C ARG A 28 0.34 2.86 12.09
N GLU A 29 0.74 3.65 13.10
CA GLU A 29 1.31 4.99 12.94
C GLU A 29 2.50 5.05 11.97
N ASP A 30 3.34 4.02 11.93
CA ASP A 30 4.44 3.88 10.98
C ASP A 30 3.96 3.72 9.53
N THR A 31 2.91 2.94 9.33
CA THR A 31 2.25 2.75 8.03
C THR A 31 1.63 4.05 7.54
N TYR A 32 0.93 4.77 8.43
CA TYR A 32 0.36 6.08 8.10
C TYR A 32 1.45 7.10 7.75
N LEU A 33 2.54 7.13 8.54
CA LEU A 33 3.67 8.02 8.26
C LEU A 33 4.28 7.75 6.88
N PHE A 34 4.43 6.47 6.51
CA PHE A 34 4.97 6.12 5.20
C PHE A 34 4.01 6.46 4.05
N VAL A 35 2.71 6.22 4.23
CA VAL A 35 1.69 6.63 3.27
C VAL A 35 1.67 8.15 3.06
N ASP A 36 1.72 8.92 4.14
CA ASP A 36 1.73 10.38 4.05
C ASP A 36 2.99 10.87 3.28
N ALA A 37 4.14 10.23 3.47
CA ALA A 37 5.35 10.54 2.69
C ALA A 37 5.20 10.19 1.19
N LEU A 38 4.56 9.07 0.85
CA LEU A 38 4.27 8.72 -0.56
C LEU A 38 3.33 9.76 -1.21
N GLU A 39 2.35 10.25 -0.46
CA GLU A 39 1.44 11.31 -0.92
C GLU A 39 2.17 12.63 -1.15
N GLU A 40 3.05 13.03 -0.23
CA GLU A 40 3.89 14.23 -0.38
C GLU A 40 4.77 14.17 -1.64
N ASP A 41 5.29 12.99 -1.97
CA ASP A 41 6.14 12.74 -3.15
C ASP A 41 5.35 12.35 -4.42
N GLN A 42 4.01 12.48 -4.43
CA GLN A 42 3.17 12.03 -5.56
C GLN A 42 3.62 12.59 -6.92
N ALA A 43 3.96 13.88 -6.98
CA ALA A 43 4.40 14.52 -8.22
C ALA A 43 5.73 13.93 -8.73
N LEU A 44 6.67 13.70 -7.82
CA LEU A 44 7.97 13.08 -8.12
C LEU A 44 7.80 11.64 -8.62
N LEU A 45 6.98 10.85 -7.93
CA LEU A 45 6.72 9.46 -8.28
C LEU A 45 6.07 9.34 -9.67
N ARG A 46 5.10 10.20 -9.99
CA ARG A 46 4.48 10.30 -11.32
C ARG A 46 5.44 10.82 -12.39
N GLN A 47 6.39 11.68 -12.04
CA GLN A 47 7.40 12.13 -13.01
C GLN A 47 8.36 11.00 -13.37
N LYS A 48 8.72 10.15 -12.40
CA LYS A 48 9.66 9.02 -12.61
C LYS A 48 9.12 7.93 -13.52
N ARG A 49 7.79 7.77 -13.63
CA ARG A 49 7.13 6.72 -14.43
C ARG A 49 7.75 5.33 -14.20
N PRO A 50 7.77 4.83 -12.95
CA PRO A 50 8.36 3.54 -12.65
C PRO A 50 7.66 2.43 -13.45
N THR A 51 8.45 1.48 -13.94
CA THR A 51 7.94 0.27 -14.62
C THR A 51 7.86 -0.92 -13.67
N ILE A 52 8.53 -0.86 -12.52
CA ILE A 52 8.51 -1.87 -11.46
C ILE A 52 8.47 -1.16 -10.10
N ALA A 53 7.59 -1.61 -9.22
CA ALA A 53 7.54 -1.26 -7.81
C ALA A 53 7.60 -2.55 -6.98
N LEU A 54 8.53 -2.63 -6.02
CA LEU A 54 8.70 -3.78 -5.14
C LEU A 54 8.58 -3.32 -3.68
N GLU A 55 7.68 -3.95 -2.93
CA GLU A 55 7.62 -3.84 -1.47
C GLU A 55 8.22 -5.10 -0.81
N ILE A 56 9.05 -4.88 0.21
CA ILE A 56 9.63 -5.93 1.05
C ILE A 56 9.04 -5.80 2.45
N GLY A 57 8.42 -6.87 2.94
CA GLY A 57 7.63 -6.85 4.18
C GLY A 57 6.27 -6.20 3.95
N SER A 58 5.48 -6.75 3.03
CA SER A 58 4.22 -6.11 2.58
C SER A 58 3.10 -6.14 3.61
N GLY A 59 3.13 -7.05 4.59
CA GLY A 59 2.11 -7.12 5.64
C GLY A 59 0.70 -7.24 5.05
N SER A 60 -0.14 -6.23 5.32
CA SER A 60 -1.50 -6.14 4.79
C SER A 60 -1.60 -5.74 3.31
N GLY A 61 -0.50 -5.32 2.69
CA GLY A 61 -0.44 -4.78 1.33
C GLY A 61 -0.92 -3.33 1.21
N CYS A 62 -1.16 -2.65 2.34
CA CYS A 62 -1.72 -1.31 2.39
C CYS A 62 -0.85 -0.26 1.69
N VAL A 63 0.46 -0.28 1.95
CA VAL A 63 1.42 0.70 1.41
C VAL A 63 1.59 0.52 -0.09
N LEU A 64 1.77 -0.72 -0.59
CA LEU A 64 1.86 -0.97 -2.03
C LEU A 64 0.56 -0.59 -2.77
N ALA A 65 -0.61 -0.87 -2.19
CA ALA A 65 -1.88 -0.40 -2.73
C ALA A 65 -1.95 1.13 -2.79
N GLN A 66 -1.46 1.82 -1.76
CA GLN A 66 -1.41 3.28 -1.75
C GLN A 66 -0.40 3.86 -2.73
N LEU A 67 0.77 3.23 -2.91
CA LEU A 67 1.73 3.62 -3.95
C LEU A 67 1.09 3.56 -5.34
N ARG A 68 0.30 2.51 -5.61
CA ARG A 68 -0.46 2.40 -6.87
C ARG A 68 -1.44 3.55 -7.04
N ASN A 69 -2.21 3.89 -6.02
CA ASN A 69 -3.13 5.05 -6.04
C ASN A 69 -2.36 6.36 -6.30
N THR A 70 -1.19 6.50 -5.69
CA THR A 70 -0.30 7.65 -5.85
C THR A 70 0.15 7.80 -7.30
N LEU A 71 0.53 6.70 -7.98
CA LEU A 71 0.90 6.71 -9.39
C LEU A 71 -0.27 7.00 -10.35
N GLY A 72 -1.52 6.79 -9.93
CA GLY A 72 -2.72 7.14 -10.67
C GLY A 72 -2.75 6.48 -12.06
N PRO A 73 -3.08 7.20 -13.16
CA PRO A 73 -3.17 6.61 -14.50
C PRO A 73 -1.90 5.90 -14.98
N GLN A 74 -0.73 6.26 -14.44
CA GLN A 74 0.54 5.64 -14.83
C GLN A 74 0.76 4.26 -14.21
N ALA A 75 -0.01 3.91 -13.17
CA ALA A 75 0.09 2.61 -12.51
C ALA A 75 -0.13 1.43 -13.48
N GLY A 76 -0.92 1.60 -14.55
CA GLY A 76 -1.16 0.53 -15.52
C GLY A 76 0.09 0.09 -16.31
N ALA A 77 1.16 0.88 -16.29
CA ALA A 77 2.45 0.55 -16.91
C ALA A 77 3.51 0.05 -15.91
N CYS A 78 3.15 -0.07 -14.63
CA CYS A 78 4.05 -0.50 -13.56
C CYS A 78 3.66 -1.90 -13.09
N LEU A 79 4.65 -2.81 -13.03
CA LEU A 79 4.51 -4.09 -12.35
C LEU A 79 4.67 -3.88 -10.84
N PHE A 80 3.69 -4.34 -10.05
CA PHE A 80 3.74 -4.28 -8.59
C PHE A 80 4.08 -5.65 -8.04
N LEU A 81 5.13 -5.72 -7.22
CA LEU A 81 5.60 -6.92 -6.57
C LEU A 81 5.63 -6.70 -5.07
N ALA A 82 5.35 -7.75 -4.33
CA ALA A 82 5.39 -7.77 -2.89
C ALA A 82 6.09 -9.04 -2.41
N THR A 83 6.85 -8.92 -1.34
CA THR A 83 7.42 -10.06 -0.63
C THR A 83 7.17 -9.89 0.86
N ASP A 84 6.95 -11.00 1.55
CA ASP A 84 6.91 -11.03 3.00
C ASP A 84 7.47 -12.37 3.48
N VAL A 85 8.09 -12.38 4.66
CA VAL A 85 8.55 -13.62 5.29
C VAL A 85 7.36 -14.45 5.81
N ASN A 86 6.25 -13.78 6.13
CA ASN A 86 5.02 -14.41 6.55
C ASN A 86 4.14 -14.76 5.34
N PRO A 87 3.87 -16.05 5.05
CA PRO A 87 2.98 -16.43 3.96
C PRO A 87 1.57 -15.85 4.11
N ASP A 88 1.04 -15.68 5.32
CA ASP A 88 -0.28 -15.09 5.54
C ASP A 88 -0.33 -13.62 5.12
N ALA A 89 0.77 -12.87 5.29
CA ALA A 89 0.91 -11.51 4.80
C ALA A 89 0.93 -11.45 3.27
N THR A 90 1.58 -12.42 2.60
CA THR A 90 1.53 -12.49 1.13
C THR A 90 0.12 -12.76 0.60
N LEU A 91 -0.65 -13.60 1.30
CA LEU A 91 -2.06 -13.86 1.00
C LEU A 91 -2.92 -12.61 1.25
N ALA A 92 -2.74 -11.94 2.38
CA ALA A 92 -3.43 -10.69 2.69
C ALA A 92 -3.13 -9.61 1.64
N THR A 93 -1.87 -9.46 1.25
CA THR A 93 -1.44 -8.53 0.20
C THR A 93 -2.12 -8.86 -1.14
N THR A 94 -2.28 -10.15 -1.47
CA THR A 94 -3.02 -10.61 -2.66
C THR A 94 -4.52 -10.32 -2.55
N LYS A 95 -5.15 -10.51 -1.38
CA LYS A 95 -6.55 -10.11 -1.18
C LYS A 95 -6.70 -8.60 -1.42
N THR A 96 -5.81 -7.80 -0.82
CA THR A 96 -5.78 -6.34 -0.97
C THR A 96 -5.60 -5.92 -2.43
N SER A 97 -4.79 -6.63 -3.23
CA SER A 97 -4.60 -6.34 -4.65
C SER A 97 -5.88 -6.49 -5.47
N VAL A 98 -6.71 -7.50 -5.15
CA VAL A 98 -7.92 -7.82 -5.90
C VAL A 98 -9.07 -6.86 -5.60
N VAL A 99 -9.21 -6.42 -4.34
CA VAL A 99 -10.36 -5.63 -3.88
C VAL A 99 -10.12 -4.12 -3.97
N SER A 100 -8.87 -3.68 -3.86
CA SER A 100 -8.53 -2.31 -4.23
C SER A 100 -8.96 -2.08 -5.69
N ASN A 101 -9.29 -0.84 -6.07
CA ASN A 101 -9.76 -0.43 -7.41
C ASN A 101 -8.70 -0.61 -8.54
N ALA A 102 -7.98 -1.71 -8.47
CA ALA A 102 -6.56 -1.80 -8.66
C ALA A 102 -6.15 -3.28 -8.67
N ALA A 103 -6.92 -4.19 -9.29
CA ALA A 103 -6.37 -5.48 -9.69
C ALA A 103 -5.04 -5.21 -10.43
N TRP A 104 -3.92 -5.62 -9.83
CA TRP A 104 -2.56 -5.44 -10.33
C TRP A 104 -1.90 -6.78 -10.59
#